data_AF-A0AAJ1NCW8-F1
#
_entry.id   AF-A0AAJ1NCW8-F1
#
_cell.length_a   1.000
_cell.length_b   1.000
_cell.length_c   1.000
_cell.angle_alpha   90.00
_cell.angle_beta   90.00
_cell.angle_gamma   90.00
#
_symmetry.space_group_name_H-M   'P 1'
#
loop_
_entity.id
_entity.type
_entity.pdbx_description
1 polymer ?
#
loop_
_entity_poly.entity_id
_entity_poly.type
_entity_poly.pdbx_seq_one_letter_code
_entity_poly.pdbx_strand_id
1 'polypeptide(L)' 'MNISNDIRLLNKDSFIDFLNSVNSDFTPPLDKKINFIEYYYKVINKAKVIFIIENKTIIALMVYYDNLDEAQITLVAVR' A
#
# COMPACT_ATOMS: atom_id res chain seq x y z
N MET A 1 -13.39 9.24 -8.20
CA MET A 1 -12.47 8.09 -8.11
C MET A 1 -11.31 8.27 -9.10
N ASN A 2 -10.08 8.43 -8.61
CA ASN A 2 -8.87 8.57 -9.45
C ASN A 2 -7.94 7.39 -9.21
N ILE A 3 -7.59 6.67 -10.28
CA ILE A 3 -6.56 5.61 -10.26
C ILE A 3 -5.21 6.27 -10.50
N SER A 4 -4.22 5.94 -9.68
CA SER A 4 -2.85 6.44 -9.82
C SER A 4 -1.84 5.32 -9.57
N ASN A 5 -0.71 5.41 -10.24
CA ASN A 5 0.50 4.61 -9.97
C ASN A 5 1.71 5.50 -9.63
N ASP A 6 1.51 6.82 -9.53
CA ASP A 6 2.57 7.75 -9.18
C ASP A 6 2.83 7.71 -7.68
N ILE A 7 3.90 7.02 -7.29
CA ILE A 7 4.30 6.83 -5.90
C ILE A 7 4.56 8.15 -5.16
N ARG A 8 4.85 9.25 -5.87
CA ARG A 8 5.06 10.58 -5.28
C ARG A 8 3.78 11.19 -4.70
N LEU A 9 2.62 10.70 -5.14
CA LEU A 9 1.32 11.13 -4.62
C LEU A 9 0.89 10.32 -3.37
N LEU A 10 1.65 9.27 -3.03
CA LEU A 10 1.41 8.42 -1.87
C LEU A 10 2.04 9.06 -0.63
N ASN A 11 1.25 9.80 0.14
CA ASN A 11 1.74 10.39 1.39
C ASN A 11 1.73 9.36 2.53
N LYS A 12 2.66 9.52 3.47
CA LYS A 12 2.86 8.60 4.61
C LYS A 12 1.60 8.40 5.45
N ASP A 13 0.93 9.49 5.82
CA ASP A 13 -0.18 9.44 6.77
C ASP A 13 -1.38 8.73 6.15
N SER A 14 -1.78 9.08 4.92
CA SER A 14 -2.86 8.39 4.20
C SER A 14 -2.55 6.93 3.91
N PHE A 15 -1.27 6.59 3.67
CA PHE A 15 -0.85 5.20 3.50
C PHE A 15 -1.00 4.40 4.80
N ILE A 16 -0.52 4.95 5.92
CA ILE A 16 -0.64 4.30 7.23
C ILE A 16 -2.11 4.20 7.66
N ASP A 17 -2.91 5.25 7.43
CA ASP A 17 -4.35 5.25 7.70
C ASP A 17 -5.06 4.16 6.90
N PHE A 18 -4.69 3.98 5.62
CA PHE A 18 -5.21 2.89 4.81
C PHE A 18 -4.85 1.52 5.41
N LEU A 19 -3.58 1.29 5.74
CA LEU A 19 -3.14 0.01 6.34
C LEU A 19 -3.82 -0.27 7.68
N ASN A 20 -4.01 0.76 8.51
CA ASN A 20 -4.79 0.65 9.74
C ASN A 20 -6.24 0.25 9.46
N SER A 21 -6.86 0.83 8.42
CA SER A 21 -8.25 0.55 8.07
C SER A 21 -8.50 -0.89 7.61
N VAL A 22 -7.51 -1.53 6.98
CA VAL A 22 -7.60 -2.93 6.51
C VAL A 22 -6.85 -3.90 7.42
N ASN A 23 -6.31 -3.44 8.56
CA ASN A 23 -5.39 -4.22 9.39
C ASN A 23 -6.01 -5.55 9.87
N SER A 24 -7.26 -5.49 10.32
CA SER A 24 -8.02 -6.63 10.85
C SER A 24 -8.49 -7.62 9.79
N ASP A 25 -8.43 -7.27 8.51
CA ASP A 25 -8.87 -8.15 7.43
C ASP A 25 -7.86 -9.28 7.17
N PHE A 26 -6.65 -9.15 7.73
CA PHE A 26 -5.58 -10.12 7.63
C PHE A 26 -5.51 -11.01 8.87
N THR A 27 -5.14 -12.28 8.68
CA THR A 27 -4.89 -13.22 9.78
C THR A 27 -3.45 -13.73 9.75
N PRO A 28 -2.64 -13.51 10.81
CA PRO A 28 -2.85 -12.49 11.84
C PRO A 28 -2.90 -11.06 11.24
N PRO A 29 -3.36 -10.07 12.02
CA PRO A 29 -3.41 -8.67 11.58
C PRO A 29 -2.07 -8.18 11.04
N LEU A 30 -2.11 -7.26 10.08
CA LEU A 30 -0.90 -6.73 9.42
C LEU A 30 0.11 -6.15 10.42
N ASP A 31 -0.34 -5.41 11.43
CA ASP A 31 0.52 -4.80 12.45
C ASP A 31 1.31 -5.83 13.27
N LYS A 32 0.87 -7.08 13.30
CA LYS A 32 1.60 -8.20 13.92
C LYS A 32 2.67 -8.80 13.02
N LYS A 33 2.63 -8.51 11.72
CA LYS A 33 3.57 -9.03 10.72
C LYS A 33 4.58 -7.98 10.27
N ILE A 34 4.18 -6.71 10.21
CA ILE A 34 4.97 -5.63 9.65
C ILE A 34 4.83 -4.33 10.47
N ASN A 35 5.90 -3.55 10.53
CA ASN A 35 5.83 -2.17 11.00
C ASN A 35 5.38 -1.26 9.85
N PHE A 36 4.26 -0.54 10.00
CA PHE A 36 3.68 0.25 8.91
C PHE A 36 4.55 1.43 8.47
N ILE A 37 5.28 2.05 9.40
CA ILE A 37 6.18 3.16 9.09
C ILE A 37 7.36 2.67 8.25
N GLU A 38 8.01 1.59 8.69
CA GLU A 38 9.10 0.97 7.93
C GLU A 38 8.63 0.46 6.57
N TYR A 39 7.42 -0.13 6.55
CA TYR A 39 6.83 -0.62 5.32
C TYR A 39 6.57 0.51 4.31
N TYR A 40 6.04 1.66 4.75
CA TYR A 40 5.91 2.84 3.90
C TYR A 40 7.25 3.23 3.26
N TYR A 41 8.32 3.34 4.04
CA TYR A 41 9.64 3.69 3.50
C TYR A 41 10.18 2.64 2.55
N LYS A 42 9.91 1.35 2.79
CA LYS A 42 10.26 0.29 1.85
C LYS A 42 9.50 0.42 0.53
N VAL A 43 8.20 0.70 0.60
CA VAL A 43 7.34 0.86 -0.58
C VAL A 43 7.79 2.02 -1.45
N ILE A 44 7.93 3.23 -0.89
CA ILE A 44 8.29 4.42 -1.68
C ILE A 44 9.66 4.32 -2.37
N ASN A 45 10.58 3.51 -1.81
CA ASN A 45 11.95 3.41 -2.31
C ASN A 45 12.17 2.25 -3.27
N LYS A 46 11.36 1.20 -3.20
CA LYS A 46 11.67 -0.08 -3.86
C LYS A 46 10.48 -0.72 -4.58
N ALA A 47 9.25 -0.35 -4.25
CA ALA A 47 8.07 -0.97 -4.83
C ALA A 47 7.51 -0.16 -5.99
N LYS A 48 6.66 -0.82 -6.77
CA LYS A 48 5.68 -0.16 -7.63
C LYS A 48 4.32 -0.23 -6.93
N VAL A 49 3.50 0.79 -7.13
CA VAL A 49 2.19 0.90 -6.49
C VAL A 49 1.11 1.20 -7.52
N ILE A 50 -0.08 0.69 -7.28
CA ILE A 50 -1.32 1.16 -7.92
C ILE A 50 -2.29 1.42 -6.78
N PHE A 51 -2.91 2.59 -6.76
CA PHE A 51 -3.85 2.96 -5.72
C PHE A 51 -4.97 3.82 -6.28
N ILE A 52 -6.10 3.79 -5.58
CA ILE A 52 -7.28 4.57 -5.93
C ILE A 52 -7.53 5.56 -4.80
N ILE A 53 -7.66 6.84 -5.16
CA ILE A 53 -8.03 7.92 -4.22
C ILE A 53 -9.45 8.37 -4.49
N GLU A 54 -10.22 8.46 -3.41
CA GLU A 54 -11.53 9.10 -3.37
C GLU A 54 -11.58 10.05 -2.17
N ASN A 55 -11.98 11.31 -2.41
CA ASN A 55 -12.08 12.34 -1.37
C ASN A 55 -10.81 12.49 -0.50
N LYS A 56 -9.63 12.39 -1.12
CA LYS A 56 -8.29 12.42 -0.47
C LYS A 56 -7.96 11.21 0.40
N THR A 57 -8.77 10.16 0.34
CA THR A 57 -8.56 8.89 1.04
C THR A 57 -8.21 7.80 0.06
N ILE A 58 -7.23 6.96 0.40
CA ILE A 58 -6.94 5.75 -0.38
C ILE A 58 -8.05 4.74 -0.09
N ILE A 59 -8.70 4.21 -1.13
CA ILE A 59 -9.76 3.21 -1.01
C ILE A 59 -9.33 1.84 -1.55
N ALA A 60 -8.29 1.78 -2.37
CA ALA A 60 -7.67 0.55 -2.82
C ALA A 60 -6.17 0.74 -2.98
N LEU A 61 -5.40 -0.29 -2.66
CA LEU A 61 -3.95 -0.29 -2.75
C LEU A 61 -3.44 -1.66 -3.20
N MET A 62 -2.60 -1.63 -4.23
CA MET A 62 -1.80 -2.74 -4.69
C MET A 62 -0.33 -2.35 -4.61
N VAL A 63 0.46 -3.19 -3.93
CA VAL A 63 1.93 -3.05 -3.85
C VAL A 63 2.55 -4.29 -4.47
N TYR A 64 3.50 -4.07 -5.37
CA TYR A 64 4.23 -5.15 -6.00
C TYR A 64 5.70 -4.76 -6.23
N TYR A 65 6.55 -5.78 -6.27
CA TYR A 65 7.94 -5.67 -6.65
C TYR A 65 8.13 -6.36 -7.99
N ASP A 66 8.91 -5.75 -8.86
CA ASP A 66 9.17 -6.25 -10.21
C ASP A 66 10.64 -5.98 -10.51
N ASN A 67 11.40 -7.05 -10.74
CA ASN A 67 12.83 -7.00 -11.05
C ASN A 67 13.12 -7.41 -12.51
N LEU A 68 12.18 -7.20 -13.44
CA LEU A 68 12.24 -7.54 -14.88
C LEU A 68 12.16 -9.04 -15.19
N ASP A 69 12.55 -9.91 -14.26
CA ASP A 69 12.46 -11.37 -14.41
C ASP A 69 11.21 -11.94 -13.73
N GLU A 70 10.85 -11.43 -12.55
CA GLU A 70 9.69 -11.88 -11.77
C GLU A 70 8.96 -10.69 -11.13
N ALA A 71 7.63 -10.76 -11.12
CA ALA A 71 6.78 -9.81 -10.44
C ALA A 71 6.06 -10.50 -9.27
N GLN A 72 6.23 -9.94 -8.06
CA GLN A 72 5.57 -10.43 -6.85
C GLN A 72 4.66 -9.36 -6.27
N ILE A 73 3.38 -9.68 -6.18
CA ILE A 73 2.37 -8.87 -5.50
C ILE A 73 2.46 -9.16 -4.01
N THR A 74 2.75 -8.14 -3.20
CA THR A 74 2.92 -8.29 -1.74
C THR A 74 1.74 -7.78 -0.94
N LEU A 75 0.89 -6.93 -1.53
CA LEU A 75 -0.34 -6.46 -0.93
C LEU A 75 -1.36 -6.16 -2.02
N VAL A 76 -2.59 -6.64 -1.82
CA VAL A 76 -3.80 -6.16 -2.50
C VAL A 76 -4.86 -6.00 -1.43
N ALA A 77 -5.37 -4.80 -1.26
CA ALA A 77 -6.43 -4.53 -0.29
C ALA A 77 -7.35 -3.43 -0.82
N VAL A 78 -8.60 -3.50 -0.39
CA VAL A 78 -9.65 -2.52 -0.65
C VAL A 78 -10.35 -2.24 0.67
N ARG A 79 -10.63 -0.97 0.93
CA ARG A 79 -11.37 -0.51 2.11
C ARG A 79 -12.87 -0.56 1.88
#